data_AF-A0A6P0Z3S5-F1
#
_entry.id   AF-A0A6P0Z3S5-F1
#
_cell.length_a   1.000
_cell.length_b   1.000
_cell.length_c   1.000
_cell.angle_alpha   90.00
_cell.angle_beta   90.00
_cell.angle_gamma   90.00
#
_symmetry.space_group_name_H-M   'P 1'
#
loop_
_entity.id
_entity.type
_entity.pdbx_description
1 polymer ?
#
loop_
_entity_poly.entity_id
_entity_poly.type
_entity_poly.pdbx_seq_one_letter_code
_entity_poly.pdbx_strand_id
1 'polypeptide(L)'
;CPEVLEEYSAFFGYDWKDKNKMTTIIGFHLIILGLGAFLLVIKAMFVGGVYDTWAPGGGDVRLITNPTLNPAVIFGYLVDAPFGGEGWIIGVNNMEDIIGGHIWIGLICISGGIWHILTKPFGWARRAFIWSGEAYLSYSLGALSLMGLIASIYVWFNNTAYPSEFFGPTNAEASQAQSFVFLARDQKLGANIASSQGPTGLGKYLMRSPTGEIIFGGETMRFWDFQGPWLEPLRGPNGLDIDKLKNDIQPWQLRRAAEYMTHAPNGSINSVGGIITEPNAFNYVNPRAWLAAFHFIMGFFFLIGHLWHAGRARAAAAGFEKGIDRETEPVLSMPDLD
;
A
#
# COMPACT_ATOMS: atom_id res chain seq x y z
N CYS A 1 -22.71 13.15 -32.18
CA CYS A 1 -21.28 12.76 -32.33
C CYS A 1 -21.20 11.58 -33.29
N PRO A 2 -20.12 11.46 -34.07
CA PRO A 2 -19.90 10.29 -34.91
C PRO A 2 -19.73 9.02 -34.05
N GLU A 3 -20.25 7.90 -34.53
CA GLU A 3 -20.18 6.58 -33.84
C GLU A 3 -18.78 5.95 -33.98
N VAL A 4 -18.13 6.19 -35.12
CA VAL A 4 -16.76 5.78 -35.44
C VAL A 4 -15.92 7.03 -35.75
N LEU A 5 -14.65 7.04 -35.32
CA LEU A 5 -13.79 8.22 -35.43
C LEU A 5 -12.80 8.13 -36.59
N GLU A 6 -12.67 6.97 -37.22
CA GLU A 6 -11.73 6.65 -38.29
C GLU A 6 -11.97 7.50 -39.53
N GLU A 7 -13.23 7.74 -39.89
CA GLU A 7 -13.62 8.58 -41.02
C GLU A 7 -13.56 10.07 -40.69
N TYR A 8 -13.66 10.42 -39.41
CA TYR A 8 -13.66 11.81 -38.94
C TYR A 8 -12.25 12.35 -38.73
N SER A 9 -11.35 11.56 -38.13
CA SER A 9 -9.99 11.99 -37.78
C SER A 9 -9.03 10.82 -37.68
N ALA A 10 -7.97 10.84 -38.50
CA ALA A 10 -6.86 9.90 -38.39
C ALA A 10 -6.07 10.05 -37.07
N PHE A 11 -6.16 11.20 -36.41
CA PHE A 11 -5.53 11.41 -35.10
C PHE A 11 -6.34 10.75 -33.98
N PHE A 12 -7.67 10.83 -33.99
CA PHE A 12 -8.52 10.27 -32.93
C PHE A 12 -9.01 8.85 -33.20
N GLY A 13 -9.29 8.47 -34.46
CA GLY A 13 -9.65 7.10 -34.84
C GLY A 13 -8.49 6.11 -34.65
N TYR A 14 -8.79 4.86 -34.30
CA TYR A 14 -7.78 3.85 -34.05
C TYR A 14 -8.30 2.41 -34.25
N ASP A 15 -7.43 1.55 -34.76
CA ASP A 15 -7.65 0.10 -34.76
C ASP A 15 -6.87 -0.53 -33.60
N TRP A 16 -7.53 -1.35 -32.79
CA TRP A 16 -6.91 -2.12 -31.72
C TRP A 16 -5.74 -2.99 -32.20
N LYS A 17 -5.71 -3.39 -33.48
CA LYS A 17 -4.62 -4.16 -34.08
C LYS A 17 -3.46 -3.29 -34.57
N ASP A 18 -3.66 -1.97 -34.72
CA ASP A 18 -2.58 -1.02 -35.01
C ASP A 18 -1.73 -0.78 -33.75
N LYS A 19 -0.68 -1.59 -33.66
CA LYS A 19 0.26 -1.60 -32.55
C LYS A 19 0.96 -0.25 -32.37
N ASN A 20 1.18 0.51 -33.45
CA ASN A 20 1.84 1.82 -33.38
C ASN A 20 0.88 2.87 -32.82
N LYS A 21 -0.38 2.86 -33.26
CA LYS A 21 -1.40 3.75 -32.70
C LYS A 21 -1.64 3.46 -31.22
N MET A 22 -1.65 2.18 -30.83
CA MET A 22 -1.77 1.76 -29.43
C MET A 22 -0.61 2.26 -28.55
N THR A 23 0.64 2.11 -28.98
CA THR A 23 1.79 2.64 -28.21
C THR A 23 1.80 4.15 -28.16
N THR A 24 1.39 4.83 -29.24
CA THR A 24 1.28 6.30 -29.25
C THR A 24 0.28 6.79 -28.19
N ILE A 25 -0.89 6.17 -28.09
CA ILE A 25 -1.92 6.55 -27.11
C ILE A 25 -1.44 6.29 -25.68
N ILE A 26 -0.85 5.13 -25.40
CA ILE A 26 -0.25 4.84 -24.09
C ILE A 26 0.84 5.87 -23.75
N GLY A 27 1.63 6.27 -24.75
CA GLY A 27 2.68 7.26 -24.55
C GLY A 27 2.15 8.63 -24.12
N PHE A 28 1.02 9.08 -24.69
CA PHE A 28 0.34 10.30 -24.22
C PHE A 28 -0.15 10.16 -22.78
N HIS A 29 -0.76 9.03 -22.42
CA HIS A 29 -1.24 8.80 -21.06
C HIS A 29 -0.09 8.74 -20.05
N LEU A 30 1.04 8.12 -20.39
CA LEU A 30 2.22 8.08 -19.53
C LEU A 30 2.78 9.49 -19.26
N ILE A 31 2.83 10.35 -20.27
CA ILE A 31 3.25 11.75 -20.07
C ILE A 31 2.29 12.46 -19.10
N ILE A 32 0.98 12.29 -19.27
CA ILE A 32 -0.04 12.88 -18.39
C ILE A 32 0.14 12.38 -16.95
N LEU A 33 0.35 11.08 -16.75
CA LEU A 33 0.60 10.49 -15.43
C LEU A 33 1.88 11.03 -14.80
N GLY A 34 2.96 11.18 -15.58
CA GLY A 34 4.21 11.76 -15.08
C GLY A 34 4.08 13.22 -14.69
N LEU A 35 3.30 14.01 -15.43
CA LEU A 35 2.93 15.38 -15.02
C LEU A 35 2.12 15.36 -13.72
N GLY A 36 1.20 14.42 -13.55
CA GLY A 36 0.46 14.22 -12.30
C GLY A 36 1.37 13.93 -11.10
N ALA A 37 2.38 13.07 -11.26
CA ALA A 37 3.38 12.83 -10.22
C ALA A 37 4.16 14.10 -9.86
N PHE A 38 4.53 14.92 -10.85
CA PHE A 38 5.19 16.20 -10.59
C PHE A 38 4.28 17.25 -9.92
N LEU A 39 2.96 17.18 -10.08
CA LEU A 39 2.06 18.07 -9.32
C LEU A 39 2.18 17.83 -7.80
N LEU A 40 2.33 16.57 -7.37
CA LEU A 40 2.60 16.26 -5.96
C LEU A 40 3.96 16.83 -5.51
N VAL A 41 5.00 16.65 -6.32
CA VAL A 41 6.33 17.20 -6.05
C VAL A 41 6.27 18.73 -5.91
N ILE A 42 5.57 19.40 -6.83
CA ILE A 42 5.38 20.86 -6.79
C ILE A 42 4.66 21.28 -5.51
N LYS A 43 3.59 20.56 -5.12
CA LYS A 43 2.87 20.81 -3.87
C LYS A 43 3.79 20.70 -2.66
N ALA A 44 4.58 19.63 -2.59
CA ALA A 44 5.42 19.33 -1.43
C ALA A 44 6.65 20.23 -1.31
N MET A 45 7.27 20.62 -2.44
CA MET A 45 8.51 21.39 -2.44
C MET A 45 8.30 22.90 -2.53
N PHE A 46 7.26 23.36 -3.25
CA PHE A 46 7.15 24.77 -3.64
C PHE A 46 5.82 25.42 -3.21
N VAL A 47 4.75 24.65 -2.99
CA VAL A 47 3.41 25.20 -2.72
C VAL A 47 2.88 24.74 -1.36
N GLY A 48 3.41 25.33 -0.28
CA GLY A 48 2.87 25.16 1.07
C GLY A 48 3.07 23.78 1.70
N GLY A 49 3.80 22.86 1.08
CA GLY A 49 4.27 21.63 1.71
C GLY A 49 3.25 20.50 1.79
N VAL A 50 3.55 19.49 2.60
CA VAL A 50 2.71 18.32 2.87
C VAL A 50 2.70 18.07 4.36
N TYR A 51 1.62 17.44 4.86
CA TYR A 51 1.56 17.05 6.26
C TYR A 51 2.57 15.94 6.53
N ASP A 52 3.45 16.16 7.51
CA ASP A 52 4.40 15.17 7.97
C ASP A 52 4.12 14.85 9.45
N THR A 53 3.64 13.63 9.71
CA THR A 53 3.41 13.14 11.10
C THR A 53 4.72 13.03 11.89
N TRP A 54 5.86 12.92 11.19
CA TRP A 54 7.21 12.76 11.75
C TRP A 54 7.94 14.08 11.96
N ALA A 55 7.28 15.23 11.73
CA ALA A 55 7.90 16.52 11.94
C ALA A 55 8.43 16.66 13.40
N PRO A 56 9.65 17.20 13.59
CA PRO A 56 10.22 17.37 14.92
C PRO A 56 9.33 18.24 15.81
N GLY A 57 8.93 17.72 16.98
CA GLY A 57 8.04 18.40 17.91
C GLY A 57 6.55 18.07 17.75
N GLY A 58 6.19 17.26 16.75
CA GLY A 58 4.83 16.81 16.48
C GLY A 58 4.42 17.07 15.04
N GLY A 59 3.45 16.30 14.53
CA GLY A 59 3.07 16.34 13.12
C GLY A 59 2.56 17.71 12.67
N ASP A 60 3.12 18.22 11.57
CA ASP A 60 2.82 19.54 11.01
C ASP A 60 3.00 19.55 9.48
N VAL A 61 2.46 20.57 8.82
CA VAL A 61 2.70 20.79 7.40
C VAL A 61 4.08 21.39 7.20
N ARG A 62 4.92 20.73 6.39
CA ARG A 62 6.25 21.24 6.06
C ARG A 62 6.58 21.14 4.58
N LEU A 63 7.47 22.02 4.13
CA LEU A 63 8.08 21.93 2.82
C LEU A 63 9.14 20.83 2.81
N ILE A 64 9.19 20.07 1.73
CA ILE A 64 10.23 19.07 1.49
C ILE A 64 11.34 19.72 0.67
N THR A 65 12.41 20.15 1.33
CA THR A 65 13.51 20.89 0.69
C THR A 65 14.61 19.97 0.15
N ASN A 66 14.75 18.76 0.70
CA ASN A 66 15.80 17.80 0.35
C ASN A 66 15.19 16.43 0.01
N PRO A 67 14.42 16.29 -1.09
CA PRO A 67 13.87 15.00 -1.47
C PRO A 67 14.98 13.98 -1.78
N THR A 68 14.74 12.71 -1.47
CA THR A 68 15.73 11.65 -1.70
C THR A 68 15.85 11.34 -3.18
N LEU A 69 16.98 11.71 -3.79
CA LEU A 69 17.27 11.40 -5.20
C LEU A 69 18.20 10.19 -5.37
N ASN A 70 18.77 9.68 -4.28
CA ASN A 70 19.68 8.53 -4.34
C ASN A 70 18.94 7.28 -4.86
N PRO A 71 19.28 6.74 -6.05
CA PRO A 71 18.56 5.61 -6.63
C PRO A 71 18.70 4.34 -5.79
N ALA A 72 19.79 4.18 -5.02
CA ALA A 72 19.96 3.02 -4.15
C ALA A 72 18.89 2.96 -3.05
N VAL A 73 18.45 4.11 -2.54
CA VAL A 73 17.36 4.18 -1.56
C VAL A 73 16.03 3.98 -2.25
N ILE A 74 15.74 4.76 -3.31
CA ILE A 74 14.44 4.74 -3.98
C ILE A 74 14.11 3.37 -4.59
N PHE A 75 15.06 2.76 -5.30
CA PHE A 75 14.87 1.42 -5.88
C PHE A 75 15.16 0.30 -4.88
N GLY A 76 15.78 0.60 -3.73
CA GLY A 76 15.93 -0.33 -2.60
C GLY A 76 14.56 -0.81 -2.09
N TYR A 77 13.62 0.12 -1.90
CA TYR A 77 12.24 -0.21 -1.52
C TYR A 77 11.55 -1.21 -2.46
N LEU A 78 11.93 -1.28 -3.74
CA LEU A 78 11.33 -2.23 -4.69
C LEU A 78 11.83 -3.66 -4.52
N VAL A 79 12.98 -3.86 -3.89
CA VAL A 79 13.61 -5.17 -3.67
C VAL A 79 13.54 -5.65 -2.22
N ASP A 80 13.11 -4.78 -1.29
CA ASP A 80 12.82 -5.15 0.09
C ASP A 80 11.74 -6.24 0.15
N ALA A 81 11.89 -7.14 1.12
CA ALA A 81 10.98 -8.25 1.31
C ALA A 81 9.60 -7.76 1.78
N PRO A 82 8.50 -8.38 1.31
CA PRO A 82 7.15 -7.99 1.70
C PRO A 82 6.72 -8.56 3.06
N PHE A 83 7.67 -9.00 3.89
CA PHE A 83 7.41 -9.62 5.20
C PHE A 83 7.59 -8.63 6.35
N GLY A 84 7.23 -9.07 7.57
CA GLY A 84 7.39 -8.26 8.79
C GLY A 84 8.83 -7.77 8.98
N GLY A 85 8.98 -6.55 9.48
CA GLY A 85 10.27 -5.87 9.65
C GLY A 85 10.75 -5.07 8.44
N GLU A 86 10.34 -5.41 7.21
CA GLU A 86 10.73 -4.70 5.98
C GLU A 86 9.53 -4.02 5.31
N GLY A 87 8.58 -4.81 4.79
CA GLY A 87 7.31 -4.29 4.29
C GLY A 87 7.34 -3.71 2.87
N TRP A 88 8.35 -4.04 2.05
CA TRP A 88 8.46 -3.57 0.65
C TRP A 88 8.24 -2.03 0.55
N ILE A 89 7.62 -1.53 -0.52
CA ILE A 89 7.29 -0.09 -0.68
C ILE A 89 6.31 0.44 0.38
N ILE A 90 5.60 -0.42 1.11
CA ILE A 90 4.69 -0.02 2.18
C ILE A 90 5.48 0.44 3.41
N GLY A 91 6.75 0.03 3.54
CA GLY A 91 7.65 0.38 4.63
C GLY A 91 8.19 1.82 4.60
N VAL A 92 7.92 2.61 3.54
CA VAL A 92 8.43 3.99 3.45
C VAL A 92 7.94 4.84 4.62
N ASN A 93 8.88 5.47 5.33
CA ASN A 93 8.62 6.07 6.65
C ASN A 93 8.99 7.56 6.78
N ASN A 94 9.29 8.23 5.66
CA ASN A 94 9.58 9.66 5.65
C ASN A 94 9.11 10.33 4.35
N MET A 95 8.89 11.64 4.40
CA MET A 95 8.36 12.39 3.25
C MET A 95 9.40 12.64 2.16
N GLU A 96 10.69 12.72 2.51
CA GLU A 96 11.78 12.89 1.55
C GLU A 96 11.83 11.75 0.53
N ASP A 97 11.64 10.50 0.98
CA ASP A 97 11.60 9.32 0.14
C ASP A 97 10.32 9.25 -0.69
N ILE A 98 9.16 9.59 -0.11
CA ILE A 98 7.90 9.65 -0.87
C ILE A 98 8.01 10.65 -2.01
N ILE A 99 8.46 11.88 -1.74
CA ILE A 99 8.57 12.93 -2.77
C ILE A 99 9.70 12.60 -3.76
N GLY A 100 10.84 12.09 -3.28
CA GLY A 100 11.94 11.62 -4.11
C GLY A 100 11.50 10.52 -5.08
N GLY A 101 10.73 9.54 -4.61
CA GLY A 101 10.14 8.49 -5.43
C GLY A 101 9.21 9.05 -6.51
N HIS A 102 8.37 10.05 -6.20
CA HIS A 102 7.51 10.68 -7.20
C HIS A 102 8.29 11.49 -8.25
N ILE A 103 9.45 12.05 -7.91
CA ILE A 103 10.36 12.65 -8.90
C ILE A 103 10.82 11.58 -9.89
N TRP A 104 11.29 10.43 -9.39
CA TRP A 104 11.71 9.31 -10.24
C TRP A 104 10.55 8.79 -11.11
N ILE A 105 9.37 8.57 -10.53
CA ILE A 105 8.18 8.11 -11.28
C ILE A 105 7.76 9.14 -12.33
N GLY A 106 7.78 10.43 -12.02
CA GLY A 106 7.50 11.49 -12.99
C GLY A 106 8.42 11.43 -14.20
N LEU A 107 9.73 11.30 -13.97
CA LEU A 107 10.74 11.17 -15.03
C LEU A 107 10.59 9.87 -15.83
N ILE A 108 10.37 8.73 -15.16
CA ILE A 108 10.19 7.42 -15.79
C ILE A 108 8.94 7.42 -16.69
N CYS A 109 7.82 7.95 -16.20
CA CYS A 109 6.58 8.01 -16.97
C CYS A 109 6.71 8.92 -18.19
N ILE A 110 7.30 10.12 -18.06
CA ILE A 110 7.47 11.03 -19.21
C ILE A 110 8.45 10.45 -20.24
N SER A 111 9.61 9.94 -19.79
CA SER A 111 10.59 9.34 -20.69
C SER A 111 10.05 8.09 -21.39
N GLY A 112 9.36 7.21 -20.65
CA GLY A 112 8.66 6.05 -21.19
C GLY A 112 7.54 6.44 -22.16
N GLY A 113 6.82 7.52 -21.88
CA GLY A 113 5.78 8.04 -22.75
C GLY A 113 6.31 8.55 -24.09
N ILE A 114 7.39 9.35 -24.06
CA ILE A 114 8.11 9.80 -25.25
C ILE A 114 8.63 8.59 -26.04
N TRP A 115 9.24 7.62 -25.35
CA TRP A 115 9.71 6.38 -25.97
C TRP A 115 8.60 5.63 -26.71
N HIS A 116 7.43 5.45 -26.09
CA HIS A 116 6.30 4.73 -26.71
C HIS A 116 5.65 5.49 -27.89
N ILE A 117 5.72 6.82 -27.91
CA ILE A 117 5.30 7.63 -29.07
C ILE A 117 6.28 7.46 -30.23
N LEU A 118 7.58 7.42 -29.95
CA LEU A 118 8.63 7.40 -30.97
C LEU A 118 8.98 6.00 -31.47
N THR A 119 8.48 4.95 -30.83
CA THR A 119 8.84 3.56 -31.14
C THR A 119 7.63 2.68 -31.42
N LYS A 120 7.90 1.51 -32.02
CA LYS A 120 6.92 0.45 -32.29
C LYS A 120 7.31 -0.80 -31.51
N PRO A 121 6.34 -1.67 -31.13
CA PRO A 121 6.66 -2.90 -30.41
C PRO A 121 7.67 -3.77 -31.15
N PHE A 122 8.73 -4.15 -30.45
CA PHE A 122 9.77 -5.03 -30.97
C PHE A 122 9.21 -6.40 -31.36
N GLY A 123 9.96 -7.13 -32.20
CA GLY A 123 9.54 -8.46 -32.69
C GLY A 123 9.20 -9.45 -31.58
N TRP A 124 9.98 -9.47 -30.49
CA TRP A 124 9.72 -10.36 -29.35
C TRP A 124 8.42 -10.01 -28.63
N ALA A 125 8.13 -8.73 -28.41
CA ALA A 125 6.89 -8.28 -27.78
C ALA A 125 5.67 -8.63 -28.65
N ARG A 126 5.79 -8.45 -29.97
CA ARG A 126 4.73 -8.83 -30.92
C ARG A 126 4.36 -10.31 -30.85
N ARG A 127 5.32 -11.19 -30.52
CA ARG A 127 5.10 -12.64 -30.36
C ARG A 127 4.59 -13.04 -28.97
N ALA A 128 4.85 -12.24 -27.95
CA ALA A 128 4.48 -12.56 -26.57
C ALA A 128 3.02 -12.19 -26.24
N PHE A 129 2.50 -11.13 -26.84
CA PHE A 129 1.19 -10.57 -26.49
C PHE A 129 0.09 -10.84 -27.53
N ILE A 130 -1.16 -10.81 -27.06
CA ILE A 130 -2.35 -10.78 -27.90
C ILE A 130 -2.70 -9.31 -28.18
N TRP A 131 -2.98 -8.98 -29.44
CA TRP A 131 -3.20 -7.61 -29.90
C TRP A 131 -4.67 -7.39 -30.25
N SER A 132 -5.48 -7.20 -29.22
CA SER A 132 -6.92 -6.91 -29.32
C SER A 132 -7.36 -6.02 -28.16
N GLY A 133 -8.49 -5.31 -28.33
CA GLY A 133 -9.01 -4.43 -27.28
C GLY A 133 -9.30 -5.18 -25.97
N GLU A 134 -9.84 -6.39 -26.04
CA GLU A 134 -10.10 -7.23 -24.86
C GLU A 134 -8.81 -7.70 -24.18
N ALA A 135 -7.75 -8.01 -24.94
CA ALA A 135 -6.47 -8.35 -24.37
C ALA A 135 -5.88 -7.15 -23.59
N TYR A 136 -5.91 -5.94 -24.16
CA TYR A 136 -5.43 -4.75 -23.49
C TYR A 136 -6.23 -4.42 -22.23
N LEU A 137 -7.57 -4.59 -22.28
CA LEU A 137 -8.41 -4.51 -21.09
C LEU A 137 -7.93 -5.51 -20.02
N SER A 138 -7.70 -6.77 -20.40
CA SER A 138 -7.24 -7.78 -19.44
C SER A 138 -5.92 -7.42 -18.76
N TYR A 139 -4.96 -6.83 -19.49
CA TYR A 139 -3.67 -6.40 -18.93
C TYR A 139 -3.86 -5.29 -17.89
N SER A 140 -4.70 -4.31 -18.21
CA SER A 140 -5.04 -3.22 -17.29
C SER A 140 -5.81 -3.71 -16.05
N LEU A 141 -6.72 -4.69 -16.20
CA LEU A 141 -7.41 -5.30 -15.05
C LEU A 141 -6.43 -6.01 -14.11
N GLY A 142 -5.42 -6.70 -14.66
CA GLY A 142 -4.36 -7.32 -13.86
C GLY A 142 -3.53 -6.29 -13.10
N ALA A 143 -3.16 -5.18 -13.75
CA ALA A 143 -2.45 -4.08 -13.11
C ALA A 143 -3.28 -3.39 -12.01
N LEU A 144 -4.57 -3.13 -12.26
CA LEU A 144 -5.51 -2.55 -11.30
C LEU A 144 -5.75 -3.47 -10.09
N SER A 145 -5.79 -4.79 -10.32
CA SER A 145 -5.86 -5.77 -9.24
C SER A 145 -4.68 -5.64 -8.29
N LEU A 146 -3.46 -5.64 -8.84
CA LEU A 146 -2.24 -5.48 -8.05
C LEU A 146 -2.23 -4.14 -7.30
N MET A 147 -2.54 -3.03 -7.98
CA MET A 147 -2.62 -1.71 -7.32
C MET A 147 -3.65 -1.66 -6.20
N GLY A 148 -4.82 -2.31 -6.36
CA GLY A 148 -5.84 -2.40 -5.33
C GLY A 148 -5.39 -3.18 -4.10
N LEU A 149 -4.73 -4.33 -4.31
CA LEU A 149 -4.18 -5.12 -3.20
C LEU A 149 -3.06 -4.37 -2.46
N ILE A 150 -2.18 -3.68 -3.20
CA ILE A 150 -1.15 -2.83 -2.62
C ILE A 150 -1.79 -1.71 -1.78
N ALA A 151 -2.77 -0.99 -2.33
CA ALA A 151 -3.47 0.09 -1.62
C ALA A 151 -4.14 -0.38 -0.33
N SER A 152 -4.74 -1.59 -0.34
CA SER A 152 -5.34 -2.20 0.84
C SER A 152 -4.32 -2.42 1.97
N ILE A 153 -3.14 -2.94 1.64
CA ILE A 153 -2.04 -3.17 2.60
C ILE A 153 -1.43 -1.83 3.03
N TYR A 154 -1.26 -0.89 2.12
CA TYR A 154 -0.66 0.41 2.37
C TYR A 154 -1.43 1.19 3.44
N VAL A 155 -2.75 1.31 3.27
CA VAL A 155 -3.61 2.01 4.24
C VAL A 155 -3.72 1.27 5.58
N TRP A 156 -3.50 -0.04 5.59
CA TRP A 156 -3.57 -0.85 6.81
C TRP A 156 -2.34 -0.67 7.71
N PHE A 157 -1.15 -0.53 7.13
CA PHE A 157 0.11 -0.53 7.88
C PHE A 157 0.82 0.82 7.93
N ASN A 158 0.82 1.59 6.84
CA ASN A 158 1.64 2.79 6.79
C ASN A 158 0.95 3.95 7.51
N ASN A 159 1.68 4.64 8.38
CA ASN A 159 1.24 5.83 9.08
C ASN A 159 1.94 7.12 8.61
N THR A 160 2.76 7.04 7.55
CA THR A 160 3.44 8.20 6.94
C THR A 160 2.60 8.80 5.82
N ALA A 161 2.33 8.02 4.76
CA ALA A 161 1.46 8.40 3.65
C ALA A 161 -0.02 8.43 4.06
N TYR A 162 -0.40 7.70 5.11
CA TYR A 162 -1.71 7.75 5.76
C TYR A 162 -1.55 8.15 7.23
N PRO A 163 -1.38 9.43 7.55
CA PRO A 163 -1.19 9.90 8.92
C PRO A 163 -2.32 9.46 9.86
N SER A 164 -1.96 8.90 11.01
CA SER A 164 -2.95 8.42 11.98
C SER A 164 -3.79 9.55 12.59
N GLU A 165 -3.34 10.80 12.49
CA GLU A 165 -4.13 11.99 12.80
C GLU A 165 -5.39 12.15 11.92
N PHE A 166 -5.36 11.67 10.68
CA PHE A 166 -6.48 11.78 9.75
C PHE A 166 -7.25 10.47 9.59
N PHE A 167 -6.51 9.34 9.59
CA PHE A 167 -7.08 8.03 9.28
C PHE A 167 -7.35 7.18 10.53
N GLY A 168 -7.01 7.66 11.72
CA GLY A 168 -7.00 6.86 12.95
C GLY A 168 -5.79 5.93 13.01
N PRO A 169 -5.58 5.23 14.14
CA PRO A 169 -4.44 4.35 14.32
C PRO A 169 -4.51 3.13 13.40
N THR A 170 -3.35 2.59 13.03
CA THR A 170 -3.29 1.23 12.48
C THR A 170 -3.63 0.21 13.56
N ASN A 171 -3.89 -1.06 13.18
CA ASN A 171 -4.14 -2.10 14.17
C ASN A 171 -2.91 -2.35 15.06
N ALA A 172 -1.72 -2.37 14.46
CA ALA A 172 -0.46 -2.49 15.17
C ALA A 172 -0.26 -1.33 16.16
N GLU A 173 -0.53 -0.10 15.71
CA GLU A 173 -0.43 1.10 16.53
C GLU A 173 -1.39 1.09 17.72
N ALA A 174 -2.66 0.74 17.51
CA ALA A 174 -3.66 0.65 18.59
C ALA A 174 -3.31 -0.43 19.62
N SER A 175 -2.77 -1.57 19.17
CA SER A 175 -2.33 -2.66 20.05
C SER A 175 -1.11 -2.28 20.90
N GLN A 176 -0.13 -1.60 20.30
CA GLN A 176 1.04 -1.08 21.01
C GLN A 176 0.64 0.03 21.99
N ALA A 177 -0.29 0.90 21.59
CA ALA A 177 -0.85 1.96 22.42
C ALA A 177 -1.55 1.41 23.67
N GLN A 178 -2.32 0.33 23.54
CA GLN A 178 -2.92 -0.36 24.69
C GLN A 178 -1.86 -0.79 25.71
N SER A 179 -0.78 -1.43 25.24
CA SER A 179 0.30 -1.93 26.10
C SER A 179 1.02 -0.78 26.80
N PHE A 180 1.28 0.31 26.08
CA PHE A 180 1.89 1.52 26.62
C PHE A 180 1.03 2.19 27.71
N VAL A 181 -0.28 2.32 27.50
CA VAL A 181 -1.21 2.92 28.47
C VAL A 181 -1.20 2.15 29.80
N PHE A 182 -1.31 0.82 29.74
CA PHE A 182 -1.31 -0.01 30.95
C PHE A 182 0.05 -0.06 31.64
N LEU A 183 1.14 -0.09 30.88
CA LEU A 183 2.50 0.03 31.41
C LEU A 183 2.66 1.33 32.21
N ALA A 184 2.31 2.46 31.62
CA ALA A 184 2.45 3.76 32.26
C ALA A 184 1.54 3.92 33.48
N ARG A 185 0.30 3.38 33.42
CA ARG A 185 -0.62 3.34 34.56
C ARG A 185 -0.01 2.54 35.72
N ASP A 186 0.44 1.32 35.45
CA ASP A 186 0.91 0.42 36.50
C ASP A 186 2.23 0.89 37.08
N GLN A 187 3.11 1.50 36.27
CA GLN A 187 4.31 2.17 36.75
C GLN A 187 3.98 3.30 37.74
N LYS A 188 2.97 4.13 37.43
CA LYS A 188 2.49 5.19 38.35
C LYS A 188 1.91 4.63 39.65
N LEU A 189 1.40 3.40 39.63
CA LEU A 189 0.94 2.68 40.82
C LEU A 189 2.09 1.99 41.58
N GLY A 190 3.34 2.14 41.13
CA GLY A 190 4.53 1.59 41.78
C GLY A 190 5.00 0.24 41.25
N ALA A 191 4.44 -0.27 40.15
CA ALA A 191 4.91 -1.51 39.55
C ALA A 191 6.29 -1.34 38.91
N ASN A 192 7.20 -2.31 39.13
CA ASN A 192 8.46 -2.36 38.39
C ASN A 192 8.23 -3.01 37.03
N ILE A 193 8.08 -2.19 36.00
CA ILE A 193 7.75 -2.65 34.64
C ILE A 193 8.80 -3.57 34.01
N ALA A 194 10.06 -3.50 34.46
CA ALA A 194 11.17 -4.28 33.90
C ALA A 194 11.28 -5.69 34.50
N SER A 195 10.91 -5.86 35.76
CA SER A 195 11.00 -7.14 36.48
C SER A 195 9.65 -7.82 36.71
N SER A 196 8.55 -7.24 36.20
CA SER A 196 7.22 -7.80 36.35
C SER A 196 7.03 -9.00 35.43
N GLN A 197 7.00 -10.19 36.02
CA GLN A 197 6.73 -11.43 35.31
C GLN A 197 5.21 -11.63 35.10
N GLY A 198 4.82 -11.97 33.88
CA GLY A 198 3.47 -12.37 33.53
C GLY A 198 3.20 -13.86 33.79
N PRO A 199 1.95 -14.31 33.64
CA PRO A 199 1.55 -15.69 33.97
C PRO A 199 2.28 -16.78 33.17
N THR A 200 2.78 -16.47 31.97
CA THR A 200 3.48 -17.42 31.09
C THR A 200 4.97 -17.52 31.38
N GLY A 201 5.47 -16.75 32.36
CA GLY A 201 6.90 -16.62 32.64
C GLY A 201 7.62 -15.55 31.82
N LEU A 202 7.00 -15.03 30.74
CA LEU A 202 7.47 -13.86 30.00
C LEU A 202 7.22 -12.57 30.80
N GLY A 203 7.90 -11.48 30.44
CA GLY A 203 7.64 -10.17 31.06
C GLY A 203 6.24 -9.65 30.72
N LYS A 204 5.54 -9.13 31.72
CA LYS A 204 4.15 -8.66 31.59
C LYS A 204 4.05 -7.42 30.70
N TYR A 205 5.00 -6.49 30.83
CA TYR A 205 5.00 -5.22 30.10
C TYR A 205 6.06 -5.17 29.01
N LEU A 206 7.25 -5.72 29.28
CA LEU A 206 8.40 -5.70 28.39
C LEU A 206 8.95 -7.12 28.22
N MET A 207 9.34 -7.47 27.00
CA MET A 207 10.02 -8.72 26.67
C MET A 207 11.02 -8.50 25.53
N ARG A 208 11.64 -9.57 25.03
CA ARG A 208 12.54 -9.50 23.88
C ARG A 208 11.86 -9.98 22.61
N SER A 209 12.16 -9.33 21.49
CA SER A 209 11.92 -9.84 20.14
C SER A 209 12.76 -11.11 19.89
N PRO A 210 12.51 -11.84 18.79
CA PRO A 210 13.37 -12.95 18.37
C PRO A 210 14.86 -12.57 18.15
N THR A 211 15.14 -11.29 17.87
CA THR A 211 16.47 -10.73 17.59
C THR A 211 17.08 -9.98 18.77
N GLY A 212 16.34 -9.81 19.86
CA GLY A 212 16.86 -9.35 21.15
C GLY A 212 16.48 -7.92 21.54
N GLU A 213 15.82 -7.15 20.69
CA GLU A 213 15.29 -5.82 21.01
C GLU A 213 14.25 -5.89 22.13
N ILE A 214 14.20 -4.86 22.98
CA ILE A 214 13.16 -4.72 24.00
C ILE A 214 11.87 -4.23 23.33
N ILE A 215 10.79 -5.00 23.53
CA ILE A 215 9.48 -4.78 22.92
C ILE A 215 8.38 -4.86 23.99
N PHE A 216 7.17 -4.40 23.69
CA PHE A 216 6.03 -4.61 24.58
C PHE A 216 5.65 -6.09 24.68
N GLY A 217 5.22 -6.50 25.88
CA GLY A 217 4.79 -7.87 26.20
C GLY A 217 3.35 -8.18 25.80
N GLY A 218 2.93 -9.43 26.05
CA GLY A 218 1.58 -9.91 25.70
C GLY A 218 1.41 -10.13 24.20
N GLU A 219 0.15 -10.15 23.73
CA GLU A 219 -0.15 -10.47 22.33
C GLU A 219 0.38 -9.44 21.32
N THR A 220 0.67 -8.22 21.78
CA THR A 220 1.27 -7.17 20.93
C THR A 220 2.72 -7.46 20.57
N MET A 221 3.33 -8.53 21.09
CA MET A 221 4.66 -8.98 20.67
C MET A 221 4.78 -9.17 19.15
N ARG A 222 3.66 -9.47 18.47
CA ARG A 222 3.59 -9.60 17.00
C ARG A 222 3.72 -8.28 16.24
N PHE A 223 3.55 -7.14 16.92
CA PHE A 223 3.51 -5.80 16.34
C PHE A 223 4.74 -4.97 16.73
N TRP A 224 5.82 -5.62 17.11
CA TRP A 224 7.03 -4.94 17.56
C TRP A 224 7.75 -4.11 16.47
N ASP A 225 7.50 -4.45 15.19
CA ASP A 225 7.96 -3.70 14.01
C ASP A 225 7.28 -2.32 13.87
N PHE A 226 6.18 -2.07 14.59
CA PHE A 226 5.48 -0.79 14.55
C PHE A 226 6.44 0.34 14.89
N GLN A 227 6.39 1.43 14.11
CA GLN A 227 7.04 2.69 14.42
C GLN A 227 5.99 3.80 14.38
N GLY A 228 6.07 4.74 15.32
CA GLY A 228 5.17 5.90 15.34
C GLY A 228 5.72 7.06 16.14
N PRO A 229 5.42 8.32 15.77
CA PRO A 229 6.06 9.51 16.34
C PRO A 229 5.83 9.66 17.85
N TRP A 230 4.76 9.08 18.38
CA TRP A 230 4.48 9.09 19.82
C TRP A 230 5.30 8.08 20.62
N LEU A 231 5.86 7.04 19.98
CA LEU A 231 6.60 5.96 20.64
C LEU A 231 8.11 6.06 20.40
N GLU A 232 8.56 6.51 19.23
CA GLU A 232 9.98 6.61 18.88
C GLU A 232 10.87 7.37 19.89
N PRO A 233 10.41 8.45 20.56
CA PRO A 233 11.22 9.10 21.59
C PRO A 233 11.67 8.17 22.73
N LEU A 234 10.91 7.09 22.98
CA LEU A 234 11.16 6.10 24.03
C LEU A 234 11.99 4.91 23.55
N ARG A 235 12.41 4.88 22.28
CA ARG A 235 13.34 3.87 21.77
C ARG A 235 14.80 4.32 21.91
N GLY A 236 15.67 3.35 22.06
CA GLY A 236 17.12 3.45 21.98
C GLY A 236 17.68 2.39 21.01
N PRO A 237 19.01 2.22 20.97
CA PRO A 237 19.66 1.29 20.03
C PRO A 237 19.23 -0.18 20.17
N ASN A 238 18.70 -0.57 21.34
CA ASN A 238 18.28 -1.95 21.66
C ASN A 238 16.75 -2.09 21.78
N GLY A 239 15.96 -1.26 21.11
CA GLY A 239 14.50 -1.23 21.22
C GLY A 239 14.02 -0.25 22.28
N LEU A 240 12.92 -0.56 22.98
CA LEU A 240 12.37 0.30 24.03
C LEU A 240 13.36 0.49 25.19
N ASP A 241 13.61 1.74 25.55
CA ASP A 241 14.56 2.09 26.60
C ASP A 241 13.86 2.17 27.96
N ILE A 242 14.32 1.35 28.91
CA ILE A 242 13.72 1.24 30.25
C ILE A 242 13.87 2.55 31.04
N ASP A 243 14.99 3.25 30.91
CA ASP A 243 15.22 4.49 31.64
C ASP A 243 14.35 5.61 31.08
N LYS A 244 14.19 5.68 29.76
CA LYS A 244 13.23 6.60 29.15
C LYS A 244 11.78 6.28 29.53
N LEU A 245 11.39 5.00 29.53
CA LEU A 245 10.05 4.59 29.97
C LEU A 245 9.76 4.96 31.43
N LYS A 246 10.79 4.99 32.29
CA LYS A 246 10.65 5.40 33.68
C LYS A 246 10.54 6.90 33.86
N ASN A 247 11.33 7.67 33.10
CA ASN A 247 11.59 9.07 33.42
C ASN A 247 10.98 10.06 32.41
N ASP A 248 10.80 9.65 31.16
CA ASP A 248 10.61 10.57 30.03
C ASP A 248 9.22 10.49 29.38
N ILE A 249 8.32 9.63 29.88
CA ILE A 249 6.94 9.54 29.38
C ILE A 249 6.23 10.89 29.58
N GLN A 250 5.83 11.50 28.46
CA GLN A 250 5.14 12.78 28.46
C GLN A 250 3.61 12.61 28.50
N PRO A 251 2.88 13.58 29.09
CA PRO A 251 1.42 13.55 29.10
C PRO A 251 0.79 13.49 27.69
N TRP A 252 1.43 14.09 26.68
CA TRP A 252 0.92 14.04 25.30
C TRP A 252 1.02 12.64 24.69
N GLN A 253 2.07 11.87 25.00
CA GLN A 253 2.20 10.47 24.56
C GLN A 253 1.09 9.62 25.17
N LEU A 254 0.78 9.83 26.46
CA LEU A 254 -0.30 9.12 27.14
C LEU A 254 -1.67 9.46 26.56
N ARG A 255 -1.94 10.73 26.25
CA ARG A 255 -3.19 11.12 25.59
C ARG A 255 -3.31 10.46 24.21
N ARG A 256 -2.24 10.52 23.42
CA ARG A 256 -2.21 9.94 22.08
C ARG A 256 -2.42 8.42 22.10
N ALA A 257 -1.73 7.72 23.00
CA ALA A 257 -1.89 6.28 23.13
C ALA A 257 -3.28 5.88 23.69
N ALA A 258 -3.83 6.64 24.65
CA ALA A 258 -5.19 6.39 25.13
C ALA A 258 -6.24 6.59 24.02
N GLU A 259 -6.07 7.62 23.19
CA GLU A 259 -6.89 7.84 22.01
C GLU A 259 -6.76 6.67 21.02
N TYR A 260 -5.55 6.26 20.67
CA TYR A 260 -5.33 5.18 19.70
C TYR A 260 -5.78 3.80 20.20
N MET A 261 -5.60 3.50 21.49
CA MET A 261 -6.14 2.28 22.09
C MET A 261 -7.68 2.22 21.95
N THR A 262 -8.36 3.34 22.12
CA THR A 262 -9.85 3.42 22.10
C THR A 262 -10.44 3.60 20.71
N HIS A 263 -9.61 3.88 19.69
CA HIS A 263 -9.98 4.02 18.28
C HIS A 263 -9.35 2.93 17.40
N ALA A 264 -9.09 1.75 17.99
CA ALA A 264 -8.61 0.59 17.26
C ALA A 264 -9.52 0.28 16.05
N PRO A 265 -8.98 -0.24 14.93
CA PRO A 265 -9.74 -0.52 13.71
C PRO A 265 -10.62 -1.77 13.80
N ASN A 266 -11.47 -1.83 14.84
CA ASN A 266 -12.46 -2.88 15.08
C ASN A 266 -13.86 -2.25 15.13
N GLY A 267 -14.79 -2.83 14.40
CA GLY A 267 -16.20 -2.44 14.45
C GLY A 267 -17.06 -3.35 13.57
N SER A 268 -18.37 -3.28 13.78
CA SER A 268 -19.35 -4.03 13.00
C SER A 268 -19.71 -3.33 11.69
N ILE A 269 -20.34 -4.07 10.78
CA ILE A 269 -20.79 -3.52 9.48
C ILE A 269 -21.86 -2.42 9.62
N ASN A 270 -22.63 -2.42 10.71
CA ASN A 270 -23.61 -1.36 11.05
C ASN A 270 -22.99 -0.25 11.92
N SER A 271 -21.66 -0.14 11.91
CA SER A 271 -20.86 0.91 12.54
C SER A 271 -20.87 0.95 14.07
N VAL A 272 -21.00 -0.19 14.73
CA VAL A 272 -20.78 -0.28 16.18
C VAL A 272 -19.29 -0.51 16.41
N GLY A 273 -18.60 0.47 17.00
CA GLY A 273 -17.18 0.42 17.28
C GLY A 273 -16.86 -0.46 18.48
N GLY A 274 -15.73 -1.17 18.42
CA GLY A 274 -15.30 -2.10 19.46
C GLY A 274 -15.19 -3.53 18.97
N ILE A 275 -15.11 -4.46 19.91
CA ILE A 275 -15.03 -5.90 19.61
C ILE A 275 -16.40 -6.48 19.29
N ILE A 276 -16.44 -7.72 18.78
CA ILE A 276 -17.68 -8.39 18.35
C ILE A 276 -18.75 -8.52 19.45
N THR A 277 -18.36 -8.45 20.72
CA THR A 277 -19.25 -8.54 21.87
C THR A 277 -19.61 -7.18 22.48
N GLU A 278 -19.20 -6.07 21.85
CA GLU A 278 -19.48 -4.73 22.35
C GLU A 278 -20.98 -4.40 22.19
N PRO A 279 -21.66 -3.85 23.21
CA PRO A 279 -23.03 -3.38 23.06
C PRO A 279 -23.10 -2.16 22.12
N ASN A 280 -24.29 -1.89 21.59
CA ASN A 280 -24.55 -0.70 20.77
C ASN A 280 -24.37 0.58 21.59
N ALA A 281 -23.20 1.20 21.53
CA ALA A 281 -22.87 2.41 22.28
C ALA A 281 -22.08 3.44 21.46
N PHE A 282 -21.02 3.02 20.78
CA PHE A 282 -20.11 3.91 20.06
C PHE A 282 -20.26 3.74 18.55
N ASN A 283 -20.66 4.79 17.83
CA ASN A 283 -20.80 4.75 16.37
C ASN A 283 -19.46 5.07 15.70
N TYR A 284 -18.68 4.04 15.39
CA TYR A 284 -17.33 4.20 14.85
C TYR A 284 -16.88 2.97 14.06
N VAL A 285 -16.32 3.23 12.89
CA VAL A 285 -15.46 2.28 12.16
C VAL A 285 -14.29 3.08 11.62
N ASN A 286 -13.09 2.62 11.94
CA ASN A 286 -11.86 3.27 11.53
C ASN A 286 -11.78 3.37 9.99
N PRO A 287 -11.46 4.55 9.41
CA PRO A 287 -11.32 4.73 7.96
C PRO A 287 -10.39 3.72 7.29
N ARG A 288 -9.33 3.27 7.97
CA ARG A 288 -8.42 2.24 7.45
C ARG A 288 -9.14 0.93 7.18
N ALA A 289 -10.08 0.53 8.03
CA ALA A 289 -10.85 -0.70 7.84
C ALA A 289 -11.76 -0.60 6.59
N TRP A 290 -12.44 0.52 6.41
CA TRP A 290 -13.26 0.77 5.21
C TRP A 290 -12.42 0.75 3.94
N LEU A 291 -11.32 1.52 3.92
CA LEU A 291 -10.46 1.63 2.75
C LEU A 291 -9.78 0.30 2.44
N ALA A 292 -9.23 -0.40 3.44
CA ALA A 292 -8.59 -1.69 3.23
C ALA A 292 -9.57 -2.72 2.67
N ALA A 293 -10.77 -2.83 3.26
CA ALA A 293 -11.80 -3.77 2.81
C ALA A 293 -12.26 -3.47 1.38
N PHE A 294 -12.55 -2.20 1.07
CA PHE A 294 -12.97 -1.79 -0.28
C PHE A 294 -11.90 -2.14 -1.33
N HIS A 295 -10.65 -1.73 -1.11
CA HIS A 295 -9.58 -1.95 -2.08
C HIS A 295 -9.24 -3.43 -2.24
N PHE A 296 -9.34 -4.23 -1.17
CA PHE A 296 -9.18 -5.67 -1.25
C PHE A 296 -10.26 -6.32 -2.11
N ILE A 297 -11.54 -6.02 -1.84
CA ILE A 297 -12.67 -6.57 -2.59
C ILE A 297 -12.58 -6.17 -4.07
N MET A 298 -12.31 -4.89 -4.36
CA MET A 298 -12.13 -4.42 -5.72
C MET A 298 -10.92 -5.09 -6.39
N GLY A 299 -9.77 -5.14 -5.72
CA GLY A 299 -8.56 -5.80 -6.22
C GLY A 299 -8.80 -7.27 -6.58
N PHE A 300 -9.55 -7.99 -5.74
CA PHE A 300 -9.96 -9.37 -6.00
C PHE A 300 -10.86 -9.52 -7.22
N PHE A 301 -11.91 -8.69 -7.35
CA PHE A 301 -12.78 -8.76 -8.54
C PHE A 301 -12.09 -8.31 -9.82
N PHE A 302 -11.14 -7.36 -9.74
CA PHE A 302 -10.27 -7.02 -10.86
C PHE A 302 -9.39 -8.22 -11.28
N LEU A 303 -8.93 -9.04 -10.34
CA LEU A 303 -8.21 -10.28 -10.67
C LEU A 303 -9.11 -11.28 -11.40
N ILE A 304 -10.34 -11.46 -10.93
CA ILE A 304 -11.31 -12.33 -11.62
C ILE A 304 -11.58 -11.80 -13.05
N GLY A 305 -11.78 -10.49 -13.19
CA GLY A 305 -11.95 -9.85 -14.49
C GLY A 305 -10.73 -10.02 -15.40
N HIS A 306 -9.52 -9.92 -14.85
CA HIS A 306 -8.28 -10.20 -15.57
C HIS A 306 -8.27 -11.64 -16.12
N LEU A 307 -8.52 -12.64 -15.26
CA LEU A 307 -8.52 -14.06 -15.65
C LEU A 307 -9.57 -14.34 -16.73
N TRP A 308 -10.77 -13.79 -16.55
CA TRP A 308 -11.88 -13.91 -17.50
C TRP A 308 -11.51 -13.34 -18.88
N HIS A 309 -11.11 -12.07 -18.93
CA HIS A 309 -10.84 -11.40 -20.20
C HIS A 309 -9.53 -11.86 -20.86
N ALA A 310 -8.50 -12.21 -20.09
CA ALA A 310 -7.26 -12.75 -20.65
C ALA A 310 -7.49 -14.12 -21.30
N GLY A 311 -8.24 -15.00 -20.63
CA GLY A 311 -8.64 -16.30 -21.17
C GLY A 311 -9.50 -16.17 -22.43
N ARG A 312 -10.54 -15.33 -22.36
CA ARG A 312 -11.44 -15.08 -23.50
C ARG A 312 -10.72 -14.43 -24.68
N ALA A 313 -9.86 -13.43 -24.45
CA ALA A 313 -9.09 -12.79 -25.52
C ALA A 313 -8.15 -13.78 -26.22
N ARG A 314 -7.55 -14.71 -25.47
CA ARG A 314 -6.72 -15.78 -26.06
C ARG A 314 -7.56 -16.74 -26.90
N ALA A 315 -8.69 -17.21 -26.37
CA ALA A 315 -9.59 -18.11 -27.10
C ALA A 315 -10.13 -17.45 -28.39
N ALA A 316 -10.51 -16.17 -28.31
CA ALA A 316 -11.02 -15.41 -29.45
C ALA A 316 -9.94 -15.14 -30.51
N ALA A 317 -8.71 -14.86 -30.09
CA ALA A 317 -7.58 -14.71 -31.01
C ALA A 317 -7.24 -16.01 -31.74
N ALA A 318 -7.50 -17.16 -31.12
CA ALA A 318 -7.29 -18.48 -31.68
C ALA A 318 -8.54 -19.07 -32.37
N GLY A 319 -9.70 -18.42 -32.27
CA GLY A 319 -10.91 -18.74 -33.02
C GLY A 319 -11.80 -19.84 -32.44
N PHE A 320 -11.70 -20.15 -31.13
CA PHE A 320 -12.49 -21.21 -30.49
C PHE A 320 -13.29 -20.72 -29.26
N GLU A 321 -13.48 -19.42 -29.11
CA GLU A 321 -14.21 -18.84 -27.96
C GLU A 321 -15.70 -19.19 -27.91
N LYS A 322 -16.26 -19.66 -29.03
CA LYS A 322 -17.68 -20.04 -29.17
C LYS A 322 -17.95 -21.53 -29.02
N GLY A 323 -16.91 -22.32 -28.77
CA GLY A 323 -17.01 -23.77 -28.64
C GLY A 323 -16.07 -24.51 -29.58
N ILE A 324 -16.07 -25.83 -29.45
CA ILE A 324 -15.27 -26.75 -30.25
C ILE A 324 -15.98 -27.00 -31.58
N ASP A 325 -15.22 -26.96 -32.68
CA ASP A 325 -15.70 -27.43 -33.97
C ASP A 325 -15.81 -28.95 -33.95
N ARG A 326 -17.02 -29.46 -34.22
CA ARG A 326 -17.33 -30.90 -34.19
C ARG A 326 -16.60 -31.68 -35.27
N GLU A 327 -16.22 -31.04 -36.37
CA GLU A 327 -15.49 -31.69 -37.47
C GLU A 327 -13.97 -31.71 -37.24
N THR A 328 -13.45 -30.84 -36.38
CA THR A 328 -12.01 -30.64 -36.14
C THR A 328 -11.63 -30.65 -34.66
N GLU A 329 -12.30 -31.46 -33.85
CA GLU A 329 -12.04 -31.58 -32.41
C GLU A 329 -10.56 -31.95 -32.13
N PRO A 330 -9.75 -31.06 -31.50
CA PRO A 330 -8.31 -31.27 -31.40
C PRO A 330 -7.91 -32.53 -30.61
N VAL A 331 -8.69 -32.89 -29.59
CA VAL A 331 -8.41 -34.04 -28.71
C VAL A 331 -8.49 -35.36 -29.49
N LEU A 332 -9.37 -35.47 -30.50
CA LEU A 332 -9.48 -36.68 -31.33
C LEU A 332 -8.25 -36.92 -32.23
N SER A 333 -7.39 -35.93 -32.40
CA SER A 333 -6.13 -36.04 -33.14
C SER A 333 -4.92 -36.29 -32.25
N MET A 334 -5.10 -36.35 -30.92
CA MET A 334 -4.03 -36.65 -29.97
C MET A 334 -3.99 -38.17 -29.69
N PRO A 335 -2.82 -38.74 -29.36
CA PRO A 335 -2.76 -40.11 -28.87
C PRO A 335 -3.49 -40.23 -27.53
N ASP A 336 -4.06 -41.42 -27.27
CA ASP A 336 -4.59 -41.75 -25.95
C ASP A 336 -3.48 -41.66 -24.90
N LEU A 337 -3.86 -41.27 -23.69
CA LEU A 337 -2.93 -41.15 -22.58
C LEU A 337 -2.52 -42.52 -22.03
N ASP A 338 -3.42 -43.51 -22.11
CA ASP A 338 -3.29 -44.86 -21.57
C ASP A 338 -3.90 -45.96 -22.44
#